data_AF-A0A2Z4JSM5-F1
#
_entry.id   AF-A0A2Z4JSM5-F1
#
_cell.length_a   1.000
_cell.length_b   1.000
_cell.length_c   1.000
_cell.angle_alpha   90.00
_cell.angle_beta   90.00
_cell.angle_gamma   90.00
#
_symmetry.space_group_name_H-M   'P 1'
#
loop_
_entity.id
_entity.type
_entity.pdbx_description
1 polymer ?
#
loop_
_entity_poly.entity_id
_entity_poly.type
_entity_poly.pdbx_seq_one_letter_code
_entity_poly.pdbx_strand_id
1 'polypeptide(L)'
;MTATKAFSTAKTVGKFLQKAREAKHANIYTISGLCGLNVDTIVRLEVGDLSKFHQNPDEEFQNLTRYAQVLGVDLPLNDKFIIDTPHLKISPKKTLTQCQDDAQVFIPVFLRKRN
;
A
#
# COMPACT_ATOMS: atom_id res chain seq x y z
N MET A 1 -10.57 -20.72 18.02
CA MET A 1 -9.56 -20.88 16.95
C MET A 1 -9.43 -19.60 16.11
N THR A 2 -8.99 -18.49 16.71
CA THR A 2 -9.01 -17.15 16.08
C THR A 2 -7.62 -16.55 15.87
N ALA A 3 -6.64 -16.85 16.73
CA ALA A 3 -5.29 -16.29 16.64
C ALA A 3 -4.48 -16.79 15.43
N THR A 4 -4.52 -18.10 15.12
CA THR A 4 -3.73 -18.69 14.03
C THR A 4 -4.08 -18.14 12.65
N LYS A 5 -5.36 -17.79 12.43
CA LYS A 5 -5.81 -17.16 11.18
C LYS A 5 -5.23 -15.76 11.02
N ALA A 6 -5.16 -14.96 12.09
CA ALA A 6 -4.60 -13.62 12.05
C ALA A 6 -3.10 -13.62 11.66
N PHE A 7 -2.32 -14.56 12.23
CA PHE A 7 -0.90 -14.73 11.88
C PHE A 7 -0.69 -15.15 10.42
N SER A 8 -1.51 -16.06 9.89
CA SER A 8 -1.41 -16.45 8.48
C SER A 8 -1.76 -15.30 7.53
N THR A 9 -2.75 -14.49 7.88
CA THR A 9 -3.18 -13.35 7.05
C THR A 9 -2.11 -12.26 7.02
N ALA A 10 -1.56 -11.87 8.17
CA ALA A 10 -0.49 -10.87 8.22
C ALA A 10 0.75 -11.27 7.41
N LYS A 11 1.15 -12.55 7.50
CA LYS A 11 2.25 -13.09 6.69
C LYS A 11 1.96 -13.05 5.19
N THR A 12 0.69 -13.21 4.81
CA THR A 12 0.28 -13.15 3.40
C THR A 12 0.32 -11.72 2.88
N VAL A 13 -0.15 -10.76 3.68
CA VAL A 13 -0.08 -9.32 3.37
C VAL A 13 1.37 -8.84 3.28
N GLY A 14 2.21 -9.22 4.24
CA GLY A 14 3.63 -8.86 4.22
C GLY A 14 4.35 -9.37 2.98
N LYS A 15 4.15 -10.65 2.63
CA LYS A 15 4.69 -11.22 1.38
C LYS A 15 4.18 -10.53 0.12
N PHE A 16 2.92 -10.09 0.13
CA PHE A 16 2.36 -9.34 -0.99
C PHE A 16 3.06 -7.98 -1.15
N LEU A 17 3.26 -7.25 -0.06
CA LEU A 17 3.99 -5.98 -0.05
C LEU A 17 5.45 -6.14 -0.50
N GLN A 18 6.13 -7.17 -0.01
CA GLN A 18 7.49 -7.51 -0.45
C GLN A 18 7.54 -7.74 -1.96
N LYS A 19 6.64 -8.57 -2.50
CA LYS A 19 6.57 -8.83 -3.94
C LYS A 19 6.24 -7.57 -4.74
N ALA A 20 5.37 -6.71 -4.24
CA ALA A 20 5.02 -5.44 -4.87
C ALA A 20 6.23 -4.50 -4.93
N ARG A 21 7.01 -4.41 -3.85
CA ARG A 21 8.27 -3.65 -3.82
C ARG A 21 9.29 -4.21 -4.82
N GLU A 22 9.49 -5.52 -4.82
CA GLU A 22 10.40 -6.21 -5.73
C GLU A 22 10.00 -6.03 -7.19
N ALA A 23 8.70 -6.13 -7.51
CA ALA A 23 8.16 -5.89 -8.85
C ALA A 23 8.37 -4.45 -9.34
N LYS A 24 8.46 -3.49 -8.43
CA LYS A 24 8.81 -2.10 -8.73
C LYS A 24 10.30 -1.80 -8.72
N HIS A 25 11.14 -2.81 -8.49
CA HIS A 25 12.59 -2.67 -8.30
C HIS A 25 12.95 -1.58 -7.27
N ALA A 26 12.09 -1.38 -6.27
CA ALA A 26 12.25 -0.32 -5.30
C ALA A 26 13.15 -0.79 -4.16
N ASN A 27 14.18 0.00 -3.85
CA ASN A 27 15.05 -0.25 -2.72
C ASN A 27 14.30 0.05 -1.41
N ILE A 28 14.48 -0.80 -0.40
CA ILE A 28 13.86 -0.65 0.91
C ILE A 28 14.20 0.71 1.56
N TYR A 29 15.42 1.21 1.36
CA TYR A 29 15.82 2.53 1.86
C TYR A 29 15.06 3.67 1.16
N THR A 30 14.84 3.56 -0.14
CA THR A 30 14.06 4.54 -0.91
C THR A 30 12.61 4.56 -0.44
N ILE A 31 12.02 3.38 -0.26
CA ILE A 31 10.67 3.23 0.29
C ILE A 31 10.59 3.80 1.70
N SER A 32 11.60 3.56 2.54
CA SER A 32 11.64 4.09 3.91
C SER A 32 11.55 5.62 3.94
N GLY A 33 12.30 6.29 3.07
CA GLY A 33 12.22 7.74 2.92
C GLY A 33 10.87 8.21 2.37
N LEU A 34 10.28 7.49 1.42
CA LEU A 34 8.98 7.85 0.83
C LEU A 34 7.80 7.64 1.79
N CYS A 35 7.85 6.62 2.64
CA CYS A 35 6.80 6.31 3.61
C CYS A 35 6.96 7.10 4.93
N GLY A 36 8.14 7.67 5.18
CA GLY A 36 8.50 8.23 6.48
C GLY A 36 8.58 7.18 7.59
N LEU A 37 8.86 5.92 7.22
CA LEU A 37 8.94 4.79 8.13
C LEU A 37 10.37 4.31 8.25
N ASN A 38 10.75 3.82 9.43
CA ASN A 38 12.06 3.18 9.60
C ASN A 38 12.14 1.89 8.77
N VAL A 39 13.35 1.58 8.30
CA VAL A 39 13.63 0.35 7.55
C VAL A 39 13.19 -0.89 8.33
N ASP A 40 13.46 -0.93 9.64
CA ASP A 40 13.03 -2.02 10.51
C ASP A 40 11.50 -2.20 10.53
N THR A 41 10.75 -1.10 10.49
CA THR A 41 9.29 -1.15 10.44
C THR A 41 8.83 -1.75 9.12
N ILE A 42 9.44 -1.36 8.00
CA ILE A 42 9.12 -1.95 6.68
C ILE A 42 9.44 -3.43 6.63
N VAL A 43 10.62 -3.84 7.12
CA VAL A 43 11.01 -5.26 7.16
C VAL A 43 10.02 -6.06 8.01
N ARG A 44 9.63 -5.57 9.18
CA ARG A 44 8.62 -6.24 10.01
C ARG A 44 7.29 -6.41 9.29
N LEU A 45 6.81 -5.35 8.61
CA LEU A 45 5.58 -5.40 7.82
C LEU A 45 5.68 -6.43 6.68
N GLU A 46 6.82 -6.52 5.99
CA GLU A 46 7.06 -7.51 4.93
C GLU A 46 7.11 -8.96 5.44
N VAL A 47 7.68 -9.18 6.63
CA VAL A 47 7.72 -10.49 7.28
C VAL A 47 6.33 -10.88 7.82
N GLY A 48 5.44 -9.90 8.01
CA GLY A 48 4.15 -10.09 8.66
C GLY A 48 4.28 -10.28 10.17
N ASP A 49 5.29 -9.66 10.79
CA ASP A 49 5.48 -9.68 12.24
C ASP A 49 4.49 -8.75 12.92
N LEU A 50 3.50 -9.35 13.59
CA LEU A 50 2.43 -8.65 14.32
C LEU A 50 2.80 -8.34 15.79
N SER A 51 4.04 -8.57 16.22
CA SER A 51 4.44 -8.38 17.62
C SER A 51 4.12 -6.97 18.15
N LYS A 52 4.19 -5.95 17.29
CA LYS A 52 3.84 -4.56 17.61
C LYS A 52 2.37 -4.19 17.34
N PHE A 53 1.67 -4.97 16.53
CA PHE A 53 0.23 -4.79 16.27
C PHE A 53 -0.61 -4.95 17.54
N HIS A 54 -0.17 -5.79 18.49
CA HIS A 54 -0.82 -5.92 19.80
C HIS A 54 -0.63 -4.70 20.70
N GLN A 55 0.40 -3.88 20.47
CA GLN A 55 0.68 -2.70 21.27
C GLN A 55 -0.10 -1.49 20.75
N ASN A 56 -0.03 -1.22 19.44
CA ASN A 56 -0.74 -0.12 18.77
C ASN A 56 -1.26 -0.57 17.40
N PRO A 57 -2.45 -1.22 17.34
CA PRO A 57 -2.99 -1.76 16.09
C PRO A 57 -3.32 -0.66 15.07
N ASP A 58 -3.81 0.49 15.52
CA ASP A 58 -4.18 1.61 14.63
C ASP A 58 -2.96 2.24 13.95
N GLU A 59 -1.86 2.38 14.68
CA GLU A 59 -0.60 2.91 14.16
C GLU A 59 0.00 1.97 13.11
N GLU A 60 0.04 0.67 13.40
CA GLU A 60 0.56 -0.32 12.46
C GLU A 60 -0.33 -0.45 11.22
N PHE A 61 -1.65 -0.32 11.37
CA PHE A 61 -2.57 -0.27 10.23
C PHE A 61 -2.30 0.96 9.35
N GLN A 62 -2.12 2.14 9.94
CA GLN A 62 -1.75 3.35 9.19
C GLN A 62 -0.41 3.20 8.47
N ASN A 63 0.59 2.59 9.11
CA ASN A 63 1.90 2.33 8.52
C ASN A 63 1.78 1.40 7.31
N LEU A 64 0.98 0.35 7.44
CA LEU A 64 0.67 -0.60 6.38
C LEU A 64 -0.04 0.08 5.19
N THR A 65 -1.04 0.93 5.47
CA THR A 65 -1.74 1.71 4.44
C THR A 65 -0.81 2.70 3.74
N ARG A 66 0.03 3.45 4.47
CA ARG A 66 1.03 4.35 3.85
C ARG A 66 1.99 3.59 2.96
N TYR A 67 2.47 2.44 3.42
CA TYR A 67 3.40 1.63 2.63
C TYR A 67 2.77 1.16 1.32
N ALA A 68 1.52 0.71 1.38
CA ALA A 68 0.72 0.34 0.22
C ALA A 68 0.54 1.46 -0.80
N GLN A 69 0.19 2.65 -0.31
CA GLN A 69 -0.04 3.84 -1.14
C GLN A 69 1.23 4.24 -1.88
N VAL A 70 2.38 4.22 -1.21
CA VAL A 70 3.69 4.49 -1.84
C VAL A 70 4.01 3.43 -2.90
N LEU A 71 3.70 2.17 -2.62
CA LEU A 71 3.81 1.10 -3.60
C LEU A 71 2.73 1.15 -4.68
N GLY A 72 1.71 1.99 -4.56
CA GLY A 72 0.57 2.09 -5.48
C GLY A 72 -0.16 0.76 -5.65
N VAL A 73 -0.26 -0.02 -4.57
CA VAL A 73 -0.99 -1.28 -4.54
C VAL A 73 -2.18 -1.13 -3.59
N ASP A 74 -3.35 -1.59 -4.03
CA ASP A 74 -4.46 -1.79 -3.11
C ASP A 74 -4.13 -3.00 -2.24
N LEU A 75 -4.07 -2.80 -0.93
CA LEU A 75 -4.12 -3.96 -0.06
C LEU A 75 -5.49 -4.58 -0.20
N PRO A 76 -5.56 -5.91 -0.28
CA PRO A 76 -6.80 -6.64 -0.06
C PRO A 76 -7.15 -6.60 1.45
N LEU A 77 -7.23 -5.42 2.04
CA LEU A 77 -7.81 -5.16 3.35
C LEU A 77 -9.31 -4.97 3.15
N ASN A 78 -9.98 -5.98 2.56
CA ASN A 78 -11.43 -5.98 2.62
C ASN A 78 -11.81 -6.29 4.07
N ASP A 79 -12.67 -5.46 4.66
CA ASP A 79 -13.38 -5.71 5.93
C ASP A 79 -14.18 -7.04 5.94
N LYS A 80 -14.15 -7.79 4.83
CA LYS A 80 -14.70 -9.14 4.63
C LYS A 80 -13.64 -10.25 4.50
N PHE A 81 -12.37 -10.06 4.86
CA PHE A 81 -11.35 -11.13 4.74
C PHE A 81 -11.51 -12.30 5.74
N ILE A 82 -12.58 -12.31 6.54
CA ILE A 82 -12.97 -13.46 7.38
C ILE A 82 -13.77 -14.50 6.58
N ILE A 83 -14.30 -14.16 5.40
CA ILE A 83 -15.17 -15.06 4.64
C ILE A 83 -14.88 -14.88 3.15
N ASP A 84 -14.35 -15.92 2.52
CA ASP A 84 -14.29 -16.11 1.07
C ASP A 84 -13.26 -15.32 0.25
N THR A 85 -12.03 -15.87 0.19
CA THR A 85 -11.32 -15.99 -1.10
C THR A 85 -11.93 -17.16 -1.88
N PRO A 86 -12.18 -17.05 -3.19
CA PRO A 86 -11.23 -16.69 -4.25
C PRO A 86 -11.66 -15.35 -4.88
N HIS A 87 -10.88 -14.52 -5.58
CA HIS A 87 -10.18 -14.74 -6.83
C HIS A 87 -9.18 -13.56 -6.99
N LEU A 88 -7.90 -13.86 -7.18
CA LEU A 88 -6.89 -12.86 -7.53
C LEU A 88 -7.21 -12.31 -8.95
N LYS A 89 -7.65 -11.05 -9.04
CA LYS A 89 -7.55 -10.28 -10.29
C LYS A 89 -6.43 -9.27 -10.12
N ILE A 90 -5.30 -9.59 -10.72
CA ILE A 90 -4.22 -8.64 -10.95
C ILE A 90 -4.75 -7.66 -12.01
N SER A 91 -5.21 -6.48 -11.60
CA SER A 91 -5.60 -5.41 -12.53
C SER A 91 -4.38 -4.55 -12.85
N PRO A 92 -4.04 -4.32 -14.12
CA PRO A 92 -2.93 -3.46 -14.48
C PRO A 92 -3.35 -1.99 -14.48
N LYS A 93 -2.61 -1.18 -13.72
CA LYS A 93 -2.33 0.27 -13.93
C LYS A 93 -3.47 1.31 -13.77
N LYS A 94 -3.10 2.35 -12.98
CA LYS A 94 -3.57 3.76 -12.96
C LYS A 94 -4.98 3.94 -12.38
N THR A 95 -5.29 4.92 -11.53
CA THR A 95 -4.90 6.34 -11.53
C THR A 95 -5.21 6.94 -10.16
N LEU A 96 -4.30 7.78 -9.66
CA LEU A 96 -4.57 8.78 -8.63
C LEU A 96 -5.36 9.93 -9.28
N THR A 97 -6.65 10.09 -8.95
CA THR A 97 -7.39 11.36 -9.12
C THR A 97 -8.47 11.35 -8.03
N GLN A 98 -8.20 11.91 -6.86
CA GLN A 98 -8.37 13.33 -6.52
C GLN A 98 -9.81 13.81 -6.74
N CYS A 99 -10.42 14.18 -5.62
CA CYS A 99 -11.73 14.82 -5.51
C CYS A 99 -11.78 16.17 -6.24
N GLN A 100 -13.01 16.59 -6.53
CA GLN A 100 -13.50 17.96 -6.78
C GLN A 100 -13.49 18.51 -8.21
N ASP A 101 -14.71 18.60 -8.74
CA ASP A 101 -15.37 19.78 -9.34
C ASP A 101 -14.55 20.76 -10.19
N ASP A 102 -15.01 20.92 -11.44
CA ASP A 102 -15.05 22.17 -12.22
C ASP A 102 -13.79 23.07 -12.23
N ALA A 103 -12.61 22.48 -12.38
CA ALA A 103 -11.38 23.25 -12.63
C ALA A 103 -11.18 23.49 -14.13
N GLN A 104 -11.39 24.75 -14.54
CA GLN A 104 -10.97 25.29 -15.84
C GLN A 104 -9.55 24.82 -16.18
N VAL A 105 -9.37 24.24 -17.37
CA VAL A 105 -8.07 23.79 -17.86
C VAL A 105 -7.16 25.00 -18.01
N PHE A 106 -6.33 25.27 -17.00
CA PHE A 106 -5.28 26.26 -17.06
C PHE A 106 -4.21 25.76 -18.03
N ILE A 107 -4.24 26.25 -19.27
CA ILE A 107 -3.19 25.99 -20.27
C ILE A 107 -2.10 27.07 -20.11
N PRO A 108 -0.87 26.70 -19.69
CA PRO A 108 0.26 27.62 -19.58
C PRO A 108 0.49 28.36 -20.91
N VAL A 109 0.80 29.66 -20.82
CA VAL A 109 0.89 30.55 -22.00
C VAL A 109 1.87 30.03 -23.06
N PHE A 110 2.94 29.35 -22.67
CA PHE A 110 3.94 28.80 -23.59
C PHE A 110 3.46 27.56 -24.37
N LEU A 111 2.41 26.88 -23.92
CA LEU A 111 1.79 25.74 -24.63
C LEU A 111 0.66 26.17 -25.56
N ARG A 112 0.29 27.47 -25.59
CA ARG A 112 -0.71 27.97 -26.51
C ARG A 112 -0.11 28.00 -27.91
N LYS A 113 -0.66 27.19 -28.82
CA LYS A 113 -0.29 27.20 -30.23
C LYS A 113 -0.54 28.61 -30.80
N ARG A 114 0.53 29.27 -31.24
CA ARG A 114 0.43 30.54 -31.99
C ARG A 114 -0.14 30.20 -33.38
N ASN A 115 -1.32 30.70 -33.70
CA ASN A 115 -1.77 30.84 -35.08
C ASN A 115 -1.12 32.10 -35.68
#